data_AF-A0A922M2W7-F1
#
_entry.id   AF-A0A922M2W7-F1
#
_cell.length_a   1.000
_cell.length_b   1.000
_cell.length_c   1.000
_cell.angle_alpha   90.00
_cell.angle_beta   90.00
_cell.angle_gamma   90.00
#
_symmetry.space_group_name_H-M   'P 1'
#
loop_
_entity.id
_entity.type
_entity.pdbx_description
1 polymer ?
#
loop_
_entity_poly.entity_id
_entity_poly.type
_entity_poly.pdbx_seq_one_letter_code
_entity_poly.pdbx_strand_id
1 'polypeptide(L)'
;MEEFRDMPASFGNDLPADGLRGFLVAGEPPDGCSPLPNPPTVDNFTGKWIVLLARYNCSFEVKVRNAQAAGYDCAIVHNVNSSDLETMSAKNPEGIEIPSVFVSDLAGLLLADEYLYTSG
;
A
#
# COMPACT_ATOMS: atom_id res chain seq x y z
N MET A 1 -17.90 -6.50 -8.06
CA MET A 1 -16.73 -5.62 -8.02
C MET A 1 -17.01 -4.65 -6.91
N GLU A 2 -16.34 -4.80 -5.79
CA GLU A 2 -16.55 -3.96 -4.62
C GLU A 2 -15.66 -2.73 -4.76
N GLU A 3 -16.22 -1.55 -4.52
CA GLU A 3 -15.50 -0.28 -4.60
C GLU A 3 -15.21 0.21 -3.19
N PHE A 4 -13.92 0.36 -2.86
CA PHE A 4 -13.49 0.88 -1.59
C PHE A 4 -13.18 2.36 -1.73
N ARG A 5 -13.65 3.16 -0.77
CA ARG A 5 -13.24 4.56 -0.70
C ARG A 5 -11.79 4.64 -0.25
N ASP A 6 -11.00 5.39 -1.01
CA ASP A 6 -9.61 5.67 -0.72
C ASP A 6 -9.32 7.17 -0.66
N MET A 7 -8.15 7.51 -0.13
CA MET A 7 -7.59 8.85 -0.16
C MET A 7 -6.12 8.78 -0.57
N PRO A 8 -5.70 9.41 -1.68
CA PRO A 8 -4.31 9.39 -2.09
C PRO A 8 -3.41 10.15 -1.11
N ALA A 9 -2.14 9.75 -1.05
CA ALA A 9 -1.13 10.50 -0.31
C ALA A 9 -0.89 11.87 -0.91
N SER A 10 -0.45 12.81 -0.08
CA SER A 10 0.02 14.13 -0.54
C SER A 10 1.49 14.10 -1.02
N PHE A 11 2.05 12.91 -1.23
CA PHE A 11 3.45 12.68 -1.58
C PHE A 11 3.59 11.40 -2.42
N GLY A 12 4.75 11.22 -3.05
CA GLY A 12 4.92 10.19 -4.08
C GLY A 12 4.39 10.64 -5.43
N ASN A 13 4.43 9.75 -6.42
CA ASN A 13 3.79 10.02 -7.70
C ASN A 13 2.26 9.93 -7.59
N ASP A 14 1.58 10.66 -8.46
CA ASP A 14 0.14 10.53 -8.62
C ASP A 14 -0.23 9.17 -9.22
N LEU A 15 -1.41 8.67 -8.84
CA LEU A 15 -1.98 7.51 -9.51
C LEU A 15 -2.31 7.84 -10.98
N PRO A 16 -2.12 6.90 -11.92
CA PRO A 16 -2.51 7.08 -13.31
C PRO A 16 -4.02 7.37 -13.43
N ALA A 17 -4.41 8.18 -14.41
CA ALA A 17 -5.82 8.50 -14.66
C ALA A 17 -6.68 7.26 -14.99
N ASP A 18 -6.07 6.25 -15.62
CA ASP A 18 -6.70 4.96 -15.93
C ASP A 18 -6.72 3.98 -14.74
N GLY A 19 -6.21 4.40 -13.59
CA GLY A 19 -6.02 3.58 -12.40
C GLY A 19 -4.76 2.71 -12.44
N LEU A 20 -4.44 2.10 -11.29
CA LEU A 20 -3.35 1.15 -11.15
C LEU A 20 -3.92 -0.27 -11.02
N ARG A 21 -3.39 -1.22 -11.79
CA ARG A 21 -3.73 -2.64 -11.67
C ARG A 21 -2.48 -3.42 -11.31
N GLY A 22 -2.60 -4.26 -10.29
CA GLY A 22 -1.49 -5.06 -9.77
C GLY A 22 -1.98 -6.15 -8.83
N PHE A 23 -1.04 -6.98 -8.39
CA PHE A 23 -1.29 -7.98 -7.36
C PHE A 23 -1.03 -7.39 -5.98
N LEU A 24 -1.92 -7.71 -5.05
CA LEU A 24 -1.81 -7.27 -3.67
C LEU A 24 -1.06 -8.30 -2.82
N VAL A 25 -0.13 -7.81 -2.01
CA VAL A 25 0.67 -8.61 -1.07
C VAL A 25 0.50 -8.01 0.32
N ALA A 26 0.31 -8.84 1.33
CA ALA A 26 0.33 -8.39 2.71
C ALA A 26 1.77 -8.01 3.10
N GLY A 27 1.96 -6.85 3.71
CA GLY A 27 3.28 -6.46 4.20
C GLY A 27 3.72 -7.34 5.38
N GLU A 28 5.00 -7.69 5.40
CA GLU A 28 5.65 -8.38 6.52
C GLU A 28 6.91 -7.60 6.94
N PRO A 29 6.89 -6.85 8.06
CA PRO A 29 5.81 -6.79 9.03
C PRO A 29 4.60 -6.00 8.52
N PRO A 30 3.39 -6.27 9.05
CA PRO A 30 2.14 -5.64 8.60
C PRO A 30 2.14 -4.11 8.77
N ASP A 31 2.93 -3.56 9.67
CA ASP A 31 3.08 -2.12 9.82
C ASP A 31 4.09 -1.50 8.84
N GLY A 32 4.91 -2.28 8.13
CA GLY A 32 5.91 -1.76 7.19
C GLY A 32 6.91 -0.79 7.82
N CYS A 33 7.09 -0.84 9.14
CA CYS A 33 8.02 0.05 9.85
C CYS A 33 9.47 -0.46 9.81
N SER A 34 9.64 -1.75 9.55
CA SER A 34 10.94 -2.38 9.28
C SER A 34 11.08 -2.67 7.78
N PRO A 35 12.30 -3.00 7.29
CA PRO A 35 12.49 -3.41 5.91
C PRO A 35 11.53 -4.55 5.52
N LEU A 36 10.80 -4.34 4.43
CA LEU A 36 9.86 -5.32 3.88
C LEU A 36 10.60 -6.33 2.99
N PRO A 37 10.12 -7.58 2.88
CA PRO A 37 10.61 -8.51 1.89
C PRO A 37 10.25 -8.02 0.49
N ASN A 38 11.08 -8.41 -0.48
CA ASN A 38 10.80 -8.15 -1.89
C ASN A 38 9.46 -8.80 -2.30
N PRO A 39 8.76 -8.23 -3.29
CA PRO A 39 7.56 -8.82 -3.83
C PRO A 39 7.79 -10.28 -4.30
N PRO A 40 6.75 -11.12 -4.29
CA PRO A 40 6.84 -12.49 -4.75
C PRO A 40 7.38 -12.59 -6.19
N THR A 41 8.29 -13.53 -6.42
CA THR A 41 8.77 -13.84 -7.77
C THR A 41 7.78 -14.79 -8.43
N VAL A 42 6.96 -14.27 -9.35
CA VAL A 42 6.05 -15.07 -10.17
C VAL A 42 6.59 -15.11 -11.60
N ASP A 43 6.79 -16.32 -12.13
CA ASP A 43 7.32 -16.50 -13.49
C ASP A 43 6.45 -15.81 -14.53
N ASN A 44 7.07 -15.01 -15.41
CA ASN A 44 6.41 -14.21 -16.45
C ASN A 44 5.44 -13.12 -15.95
N PHE A 45 5.48 -12.75 -14.66
CA PHE A 45 4.71 -11.62 -14.19
C PHE A 45 5.38 -10.29 -14.54
N THR A 46 4.70 -9.49 -15.36
CA THR A 46 5.13 -8.14 -15.77
C THR A 46 4.23 -7.04 -15.21
N GLY A 47 3.30 -7.41 -14.33
CA GLY A 47 2.38 -6.47 -13.69
C GLY A 47 3.04 -5.72 -12.52
N LYS A 48 2.20 -5.02 -11.78
CA LYS A 48 2.61 -4.19 -10.63
C LYS A 48 2.40 -4.93 -9.33
N TRP A 49 3.30 -4.74 -8.37
CA TRP A 49 3.14 -5.26 -7.02
C TRP A 49 2.69 -4.16 -6.07
N ILE A 50 1.63 -4.43 -5.34
CA ILE A 50 1.01 -3.50 -4.40
C ILE A 50 1.12 -4.12 -3.01
N VAL A 51 1.67 -3.38 -2.04
CA VAL A 51 1.73 -3.85 -0.66
C VAL A 51 0.62 -3.25 0.19
N LEU A 52 -0.01 -4.08 1.03
CA LEU A 52 -0.97 -3.65 2.03
C LEU A 52 -0.28 -3.51 3.40
N LEU A 53 -0.40 -2.33 4.00
CA LEU A 53 0.22 -1.97 5.27
C LEU A 53 -0.81 -1.40 6.24
N ALA A 54 -0.63 -1.65 7.53
CA ALA A 54 -1.51 -1.18 8.58
C ALA A 54 -1.00 0.12 9.21
N ARG A 55 -1.93 1.02 9.56
CA ARG A 55 -1.64 2.35 10.15
C ARG A 55 -1.31 2.29 11.65
N TYR A 56 -0.18 1.70 12.02
CA TYR A 56 0.36 1.81 13.39
C TYR A 56 1.90 1.86 13.43
N ASN A 57 2.46 2.09 14.62
CA ASN A 57 3.90 2.12 14.96
C ASN A 57 4.80 3.22 14.35
N CYS A 58 4.62 3.60 13.08
CA CYS A 58 5.48 4.59 12.41
C CYS A 58 4.69 5.49 11.45
N SER A 59 5.36 6.52 10.91
CA SER A 59 4.76 7.46 9.95
C SER A 59 4.52 6.84 8.58
N PHE A 60 3.57 7.40 7.82
CA PHE A 60 3.29 7.01 6.44
C PHE A 60 4.53 7.08 5.54
N GLU A 61 5.37 8.09 5.74
CA GLU A 61 6.64 8.25 5.03
C GLU A 61 7.54 7.01 5.15
N VAL A 62 7.73 6.49 6.37
CA VAL A 62 8.59 5.32 6.62
C VAL A 62 8.00 4.09 5.94
N LYS A 63 6.68 3.90 6.04
CA LYS A 63 5.96 2.78 5.42
C LYS A 63 6.17 2.74 3.91
N VAL A 64 5.91 3.87 3.25
CA VAL A 64 6.00 3.98 1.78
C VAL A 64 7.47 3.91 1.32
N ARG A 65 8.41 4.49 2.08
CA ARG A 65 9.84 4.33 1.79
C ARG A 65 10.32 2.88 1.88
N ASN A 66 9.89 2.15 2.90
CA ASN A 66 10.24 0.73 3.03
C ASN A 66 9.61 -0.11 1.91
N ALA A 67 8.37 0.19 1.50
CA ALA A 67 7.72 -0.45 0.36
C ALA A 67 8.49 -0.19 -0.94
N GLN A 68 8.88 1.05 -1.19
CA GLN A 68 9.68 1.41 -2.36
C GLN A 68 11.06 0.73 -2.33
N ALA A 69 11.72 0.70 -1.17
CA ALA A 69 13.03 0.07 -1.00
C ALA A 69 12.99 -1.45 -1.25
N ALA A 70 11.87 -2.10 -0.94
CA ALA A 70 11.63 -3.51 -1.24
C ALA A 70 11.24 -3.77 -2.70
N GLY A 71 10.96 -2.73 -3.49
CA GLY A 71 10.63 -2.85 -4.91
C GLY A 71 9.14 -3.01 -5.21
N TYR A 72 8.25 -2.62 -4.30
CA TYR A 72 6.82 -2.50 -4.61
C TYR A 72 6.57 -1.27 -5.47
N ASP A 73 5.56 -1.34 -6.33
CA ASP A 73 5.16 -0.25 -7.23
C ASP A 73 4.12 0.69 -6.59
N CYS A 74 3.43 0.25 -5.54
CA CYS A 74 2.42 1.03 -4.84
C CYS A 74 2.22 0.52 -3.42
N ALA A 75 1.83 1.41 -2.51
CA ALA A 75 1.50 1.08 -1.14
C ALA A 75 0.06 1.47 -0.79
N ILE A 76 -0.71 0.52 -0.25
CA ILE A 76 -2.02 0.76 0.34
C ILE A 76 -1.83 0.74 1.85
N VAL A 77 -2.19 1.84 2.53
CA VAL A 77 -2.21 1.89 3.98
C VAL A 77 -3.65 1.85 4.46
N HIS A 78 -4.02 0.86 5.25
CA HIS A 78 -5.34 0.79 5.85
C HIS A 78 -5.34 1.29 7.29
N ASN A 79 -6.45 1.90 7.67
CA ASN A 79 -6.68 2.28 9.06
C ASN A 79 -6.82 1.05 9.96
N VAL A 80 -6.73 1.24 11.28
CA VAL A 80 -6.89 0.17 12.28
C VAL A 80 -7.89 0.61 13.33
N ASN A 81 -8.98 -0.16 13.49
CA ASN A 81 -10.11 0.17 14.38
C ASN A 81 -10.83 1.50 14.07
N SER A 82 -10.73 2.02 12.84
CA SER A 82 -11.47 3.21 12.42
C SER A 82 -11.77 3.18 10.92
N SER A 83 -12.92 3.71 10.53
CA SER A 83 -13.32 3.86 9.13
C SER A 83 -12.99 5.24 8.56
N ASP A 84 -12.42 6.13 9.36
CA ASP A 84 -12.04 7.47 8.92
C ASP A 84 -10.88 7.37 7.93
N LEU A 85 -10.99 8.16 6.86
CA LEU A 85 -9.91 8.33 5.89
C LEU A 85 -9.08 9.53 6.31
N GLU A 86 -7.76 9.37 6.27
CA GLU A 86 -6.82 10.45 6.57
C GLU A 86 -5.88 10.69 5.41
N THR A 87 -5.57 11.96 5.18
CA THR A 87 -4.57 12.33 4.19
C THR A 87 -3.20 11.93 4.71
N MET A 88 -2.51 11.07 3.96
CA MET A 88 -1.15 10.67 4.29
C MET A 88 -0.18 11.79 3.94
N SER A 89 0.48 12.33 4.97
CA SER A 89 1.49 13.38 4.86
C SER A 89 2.89 12.86 5.22
N ALA A 90 3.92 13.33 4.53
CA ALA A 90 5.32 13.04 4.82
C ALA A 90 6.04 14.31 5.33
N LYS A 91 7.00 14.14 6.24
CA LYS A 91 7.86 15.24 6.71
C LYS A 91 8.92 15.57 5.67
N ASN A 92 9.46 14.54 5.03
CA ASN A 92 10.39 14.63 3.93
C ASN A 92 9.92 13.73 2.78
N PRO A 93 9.16 14.26 1.81
CA PRO A 93 8.68 13.50 0.66
C PRO A 93 9.77 13.23 -0.39
N GLU A 94 10.95 13.85 -0.29
CA GLU A 94 12.00 13.69 -1.31
C GLU A 94 12.44 12.22 -1.44
N GLY A 95 12.56 11.78 -2.70
CA GLY A 95 12.94 10.42 -3.05
C GLY A 95 11.85 9.37 -2.91
N ILE A 96 10.62 9.75 -2.51
CA ILE A 96 9.45 8.84 -2.59
C ILE A 96 8.80 9.03 -3.96
N GLU A 97 8.76 7.96 -4.73
CA GLU A 97 8.30 7.94 -6.12
C GLU A 97 7.09 7.01 -6.29
N ILE A 98 6.90 6.00 -5.44
CA ILE A 98 5.73 5.14 -5.58
C ILE A 98 4.44 5.87 -5.14
N PRO A 99 3.32 5.70 -5.87
CA PRO A 99 2.03 6.15 -5.40
C PRO A 99 1.62 5.42 -4.12
N SER A 100 0.80 6.08 -3.31
CA SER A 100 0.18 5.44 -2.15
C SER A 100 -1.22 5.96 -1.86
N VAL A 101 -2.06 5.08 -1.34
CA VAL A 101 -3.46 5.39 -0.99
C VAL A 101 -3.79 4.90 0.40
N PHE A 102 -4.71 5.61 1.04
CA PHE A 102 -5.21 5.31 2.37
C PHE A 102 -6.64 4.77 2.28
N VAL A 103 -6.92 3.66 2.96
CA VAL A 103 -8.26 3.04 2.98
C VAL A 103 -8.75 2.81 4.41
N SER A 104 -10.07 2.65 4.56
CA SER A 104 -10.69 2.32 5.85
C SER A 104 -10.23 0.96 6.39
N ASP A 105 -10.38 0.74 7.71
CA ASP A 105 -10.09 -0.55 8.35
C ASP A 105 -10.81 -1.73 7.69
N LEU A 106 -12.13 -1.59 7.45
CA LEU A 106 -12.93 -2.63 6.79
C LEU A 106 -12.42 -2.95 5.38
N ALA A 107 -12.08 -1.92 4.59
CA ALA A 107 -11.52 -2.12 3.26
C ALA A 107 -10.17 -2.84 3.34
N GLY A 108 -9.30 -2.46 4.27
CA GLY A 108 -8.03 -3.14 4.51
C GLY A 108 -8.19 -4.61 4.86
N LEU A 109 -9.14 -4.93 5.75
CA LEU A 109 -9.43 -6.31 6.15
C LEU A 109 -9.94 -7.14 4.97
N LEU A 110 -10.88 -6.60 4.17
CA LEU A 110 -11.39 -7.29 2.98
C LEU A 110 -10.28 -7.50 1.93
N LEU A 111 -9.43 -6.49 1.72
CA LEU A 111 -8.28 -6.60 0.84
C LEU A 111 -7.30 -7.68 1.29
N ALA A 112 -7.05 -7.79 2.61
CA ALA A 112 -6.17 -8.80 3.19
C ALA A 112 -6.77 -10.22 3.17
N ASP A 113 -8.09 -10.36 3.19
CA ASP A 113 -8.77 -11.66 3.26
C ASP A 113 -9.02 -12.23 1.85
N GLU A 114 -9.54 -11.41 0.93
CA GLU A 114 -10.11 -11.86 -0.34
C GLU A 114 -9.28 -11.47 -1.57
N TYR A 115 -8.37 -10.49 -1.46
CA TYR A 115 -7.69 -9.90 -2.63
C TYR A 115 -6.17 -10.07 -2.64
N LEU A 116 -5.61 -10.81 -1.68
CA LEU A 116 -4.19 -11.17 -1.72
C LEU A 116 -3.89 -12.06 -2.93
N TYR A 117 -2.69 -11.93 -3.49
CA TYR A 117 -2.24 -12.71 -4.64
C TYR A 117 -2.24 -14.24 -4.40
N THR A 118 -2.26 -14.66 -3.14
CA THR A 118 -2.37 -16.07 -2.73
C THR A 118 -3.80 -16.58 -2.64
N SER A 119 -4.78 -15.68 -2.47
CA SER A 119 -6.18 -16.00 -2.22
C SER A 119 -7.08 -15.73 -3.43
N GLY A 120 -6.61 -14.91 -4.39
CA GLY A 120 -7.32 -14.54 -5.62
C GLY A 120 -6.95 -15.35 -6.87
#